data_AF-A0A9W4QXJ2-F1
#
_entry.id   AF-A0A9W4QXJ2-F1
#
_cell.length_a   1.000
_cell.length_b   1.000
_cell.length_c   1.000
_cell.angle_alpha   90.00
_cell.angle_beta   90.00
_cell.angle_gamma   90.00
#
_symmetry.space_group_name_H-M   'P 1'
#
loop_
_entity.id
_entity.type
_entity.pdbx_description
1 polymer ?
#
loop_
_entity_poly.entity_id
_entity_poly.type
_entity_poly.pdbx_seq_one_letter_code
_entity_poly.pdbx_strand_id
1 'polypeptide(L)' 'MSDEFKVIPPTTKVLCPELGEGWTLTGITGMQEQTSVMFSGVRHTIAAKKIVEELLPNYLKQQVIAE' A
#
# COMPACT_ATOMS: atom_id res chain seq x y z
N MET A 1 -19.36 -16.40 -1.45
CA MET A 1 -18.84 -15.09 -1.85
C MET A 1 -17.33 -15.26 -1.88
N SER A 2 -16.73 -15.27 -3.06
CA SER A 2 -15.27 -15.37 -3.16
C SER A 2 -14.72 -14.01 -2.80
N ASP A 3 -14.33 -13.83 -1.53
CA ASP A 3 -13.42 -12.75 -1.20
C ASP A 3 -12.18 -13.00 -2.05
N GLU A 4 -11.98 -12.18 -3.10
CA GLU A 4 -10.74 -12.22 -3.86
C GLU A 4 -9.62 -11.90 -2.89
N PHE A 5 -8.91 -12.94 -2.45
CA PHE A 5 -7.72 -12.82 -1.63
C PHE A 5 -6.65 -12.15 -2.48
N LYS A 6 -6.64 -10.81 -2.48
CA LYS A 6 -5.60 -10.04 -3.12
C LYS A 6 -4.39 -10.03 -2.19
N VAL A 7 -3.51 -11.01 -2.38
CA VAL A 7 -2.25 -11.10 -1.64
C VAL A 7 -1.29 -10.04 -2.16
N ILE A 8 -1.03 -9.02 -1.34
CA ILE A 8 0.02 -8.03 -1.60
C ILE A 8 1.24 -8.42 -0.75
N PRO A 9 2.43 -8.59 -1.34
CA PRO A 9 3.60 -8.97 -0.59
C PRO A 9 4.04 -7.86 0.39
N PRO A 10 4.80 -8.20 1.45
CA PRO A 10 5.50 -7.19 2.23
C PRO A 10 6.49 -6.42 1.35
N THR A 11 6.97 -5.28 1.82
CA THR A 11 7.87 -4.37 1.09
C THR A 11 7.29 -3.83 -0.22
N THR A 12 5.97 -3.91 -0.40
CA THR A 12 5.31 -3.35 -1.58
C THR A 12 5.36 -1.84 -1.49
N LYS A 13 5.88 -1.21 -2.55
CA LYS A 13 5.97 0.25 -2.64
C LYS A 13 4.60 0.87 -2.87
N VAL A 14 4.37 1.98 -2.19
CA VAL A 14 3.12 2.73 -2.20
C VAL A 14 3.42 4.23 -2.18
N LEU A 15 2.49 5.04 -2.66
CA LEU A 15 2.65 6.50 -2.69
C LEU A 15 1.50 7.15 -1.92
N CYS A 16 1.86 7.89 -0.89
CA CYS A 16 0.94 8.76 -0.16
C CYS A 16 1.18 10.22 -0.60
N PRO A 17 0.16 10.94 -1.08
CA PRO A 17 0.33 12.35 -1.48
C PRO A 17 0.86 13.26 -0.36
N GLU A 18 0.54 12.94 0.90
CA GLU A 18 0.91 13.74 2.07
C GLU A 18 2.28 13.34 2.65
N LEU A 19 2.65 12.05 2.57
CA LEU A 19 3.84 11.49 3.23
C LEU A 19 4.96 11.07 2.26
N GLY A 20 4.69 11.07 0.96
CA GLY A 20 5.61 10.63 -0.09
C GLY A 20 5.58 9.12 -0.34
N GLU A 21 6.68 8.61 -0.93
CA GLU A 21 6.87 7.19 -1.18
C GLU A 21 7.09 6.42 0.14
N GLY A 22 6.52 5.22 0.21
CA GLY A 22 6.65 4.32 1.34
C GLY A 22 6.60 2.87 0.91
N TRP A 23 6.69 1.96 1.89
CA TRP A 23 6.56 0.53 1.65
C TRP A 23 5.88 -0.19 2.80
N THR A 24 5.10 -1.23 2.47
CA THR A 24 4.48 -2.09 3.48
C THR A 24 5.54 -2.88 4.25
N LEU A 25 5.34 -3.10 5.54
CA LEU A 25 6.22 -3.95 6.36
C LEU A 25 5.73 -5.40 6.44
N THR A 26 4.42 -5.58 6.27
CA THR A 26 3.74 -6.89 6.29
C THR A 26 3.00 -7.07 4.97
N GLY A 27 2.75 -8.32 4.61
CA GLY A 27 1.85 -8.63 3.50
C GLY A 27 0.41 -8.27 3.84
N ILE A 28 -0.39 -7.99 2.81
CA ILE A 28 -1.84 -7.80 2.90
C ILE A 28 -2.50 -9.05 2.32
N THR A 29 -3.38 -9.68 3.10
CA THR A 29 -4.16 -10.85 2.68
C THR A 29 -5.67 -10.59 2.74
N GLY A 30 -6.12 -9.51 3.38
CA GLY A 30 -7.53 -9.13 3.44
C GLY A 30 -7.74 -7.62 3.56
N MET A 31 -8.80 -7.09 2.94
CA MET A 31 -9.05 -5.64 2.92
C MET A 31 -9.45 -5.04 4.28
N GLN A 32 -9.94 -5.87 5.21
CA GLN A 32 -10.43 -5.44 6.52
C GLN A 32 -9.32 -5.36 7.58
N GLU A 33 -8.08 -5.74 7.25
CA GLU A 33 -6.98 -5.74 8.21
C GLU A 33 -6.25 -4.39 8.28
N GLN A 34 -5.47 -4.23 9.34
CA GLN A 34 -4.55 -3.11 9.50
C GLN A 34 -3.14 -3.54 9.08
N THR A 35 -2.43 -2.69 8.35
CA THR A 35 -1.09 -2.96 7.83
C THR A 35 -0.12 -1.88 8.25
N SER A 36 1.09 -2.29 8.61
CA SER A 36 2.17 -1.35 8.90
C SER A 36 2.85 -0.91 7.61
N VAL A 37 3.00 0.40 7.43
CA VAL A 37 3.67 1.01 6.28
C VAL A 37 4.75 1.97 6.79
N MET A 38 5.93 1.94 6.19
CA MET A 38 6.98 2.91 6.46
C MET A 38 6.88 4.06 5.46
N PHE A 39 6.83 5.28 5.97
CA PHE A 39 7.01 6.50 5.19
C PHE A 39 8.16 7.29 5.79
N SER A 40 9.17 7.63 4.99
CA SER A 40 10.30 8.48 5.42
C SER A 40 10.93 8.07 6.76
N GLY A 41 11.02 6.77 7.04
CA GLY A 41 11.58 6.24 8.30
C GLY A 41 10.62 6.19 9.49
N VAL A 42 9.37 6.60 9.34
CA VAL A 42 8.32 6.54 10.37
C VAL A 42 7.32 5.43 10.03
N ARG A 43 6.97 4.61 11.03
CA ARG A 43 5.96 3.55 10.89
C ARG A 43 4.56 4.12 11.11
N HIS A 44 3.67 3.87 10.16
CA HIS A 44 2.25 4.19 10.23
C HIS A 44 1.41 2.91 10.15
N THR A 45 0.33 2.86 10.92
CA THR A 45 -0.68 1.81 10.82
C THR A 45 -1.83 2.31 9.96
N ILE A 46 -2.05 1.66 8.81
CA ILE A 46 -3.03 2.09 7.81
C ILE A 46 -3.91 0.89 7.43
N ALA A 47 -5.20 1.14 7.19
CA ALA A 47 -6.12 0.13 6.71
C ALA A 47 -5.66 -0.44 5.37
N ALA A 48 -5.64 -1.77 5.26
CA ALA A 48 -5.28 -2.47 4.04
C ALA A 48 -6.08 -1.95 2.84
N LYS A 49 -7.40 -1.77 3.01
CA LYS A 49 -8.27 -1.18 1.99
C LYS A 49 -7.73 0.13 1.42
N LYS A 50 -7.32 1.08 2.27
CA LYS A 50 -6.75 2.37 1.83
C LYS A 50 -5.45 2.17 1.05
N ILE A 51 -4.59 1.26 1.50
CA ILE A 51 -3.34 0.95 0.81
C ILE A 51 -3.62 0.43 -0.60
N VAL A 52 -4.55 -0.52 -0.75
CA VAL A 52 -4.82 -1.18 -2.03
C VAL A 52 -5.62 -0.29 -2.99
N GLU A 53 -6.58 0.49 -2.50
CA GLU A 53 -7.48 1.30 -3.34
C GLU A 53 -6.90 2.67 -3.69
N GLU A 54 -6.03 3.23 -2.83
CA GLU A 54 -5.49 4.59 -3.03
C GLU A 54 -3.98 4.59 -3.21
N LEU A 55 -3.23 4.08 -2.23
CA LEU A 55 -1.78 4.33 -2.15
C LEU A 55 -0.98 3.54 -3.19
N LEU A 56 -1.34 2.27 -3.42
CA LEU A 56 -0.69 1.44 -4.42
C LEU A 56 -1.01 1.92 -5.86
N PRO A 57 -2.26 2.21 -6.23
CA PRO A 57 -2.56 2.81 -7.53
C PRO A 57 -1.85 4.13 -7.79
N ASN A 58 -1.68 4.98 -6.76
CA ASN A 58 -0.92 6.23 -6.89
C ASN A 58 0.54 5.97 -7.29
N TYR A 59 1.19 4.98 -6.67
CA TYR A 59 2.54 4.57 -7.02
C TYR A 59 2.63 4.03 -8.45
N LEU A 60 1.70 3.14 -8.81
CA LEU A 60 1.66 2.55 -10.16
C LEU A 60 1.43 3.61 -11.25
N LYS A 61 0.52 4.59 -11.01
CA LYS A 61 0.28 5.70 -11.94
C LYS A 61 1.51 6.58 -12.12
N GLN A 62 2.26 6.84 -11.05
CA GLN A 62 3.50 7.62 -11.12
C GLN A 62 4.54 6.92 -12.01
N GLN A 63 4.61 5.58 -11.98
CA GLN A 63 5.52 4.82 -12.86
C GLN A 63 5.13 4.91 -14.33
N VAL A 64 3.83 4.86 -14.65
CA VAL A 64 3.34 4.90 -16.04
C VAL A 64 3.56 6.28 -16.70
N ILE A 65 3.62 7.36 -15.91
CA ILE A 65 3.85 8.72 -16.43
C ILE A 65 5.35 9.01 -16.62
N ALA A 66 6.23 8.18 -16.05
CA ALA A 66 7.69 8.37 -16.10
C ALA A 66 8.37 7.73 -17.33
N GLU A 67 7.60 7.07 -18.21
CA GLU A 67 8.03 6.53 -19.52
C GLU A 67 7.62 7.47 -20.67
#